data_AF-A0A0K2AV32-F1
#
_entry.id   AF-A0A0K2AV32-F1
#
_cell.length_a   1.000
_cell.length_b   1.000
_cell.length_c   1.000
_cell.angle_alpha   90.00
_cell.angle_beta   90.00
_cell.angle_gamma   90.00
#
_symmetry.space_group_name_H-M   'P 1'
#
loop_
_entity.id
_entity.type
_entity.pdbx_description
1 polymer ?
#
loop_
_entity_poly.entity_id
_entity_poly.type
_entity_poly.pdbx_seq_one_letter_code
_entity_poly.pdbx_strand_id
1 'polypeptide(L)'
;MEAAMGDIEGQAATVVKELVQRRERAVPEHAREALAWLLALQWQRSRFLRHVVSQSVGANNHGLTEKEVQSSMMRLIARSVIWPWKARNDEDAHYKDQWNPLVSVLLSRDMHWACYRPRGGGLIVSDNPLCMSGVVGTPPTGVPAGFFDHGVGIGFTNFRRITVPLGRSLALVISREANEVSRMDVAAINRFTVFNSREFVAHSRQWKQSHPKLARELPYLLKRQQLVAPAFLHGYKPGITA
;
A
#
# COMPACT_ATOMS: atom_id res chain seq x y z
N MET A 1 15.75 11.26 -10.82
CA MET A 1 14.91 10.31 -10.04
C MET A 1 13.52 10.86 -9.86
N GLU A 2 13.40 12.11 -9.41
CA GLU A 2 12.12 12.83 -9.30
C GLU A 2 11.31 12.84 -10.60
N ALA A 3 11.94 13.12 -11.75
CA ALA A 3 11.26 13.06 -13.05
C ALA A 3 10.58 11.70 -13.29
N ALA A 4 11.30 10.58 -13.09
CA ALA A 4 10.74 9.25 -13.27
C ALA A 4 9.64 8.89 -12.26
N MET A 5 9.74 9.38 -11.02
CA MET A 5 8.64 9.25 -10.05
C MET A 5 7.42 10.07 -10.50
N GLY A 6 7.64 11.28 -10.98
CA GLY A 6 6.61 12.15 -11.55
C GLY A 6 5.93 11.53 -12.76
N ASP A 7 6.67 10.82 -13.61
CA ASP A 7 6.10 10.10 -14.76
C ASP A 7 5.18 8.96 -14.32
N ILE A 8 5.60 8.14 -13.33
CA ILE A 8 4.78 7.07 -12.75
C ILE A 8 3.50 7.67 -12.13
N GLU A 9 3.64 8.72 -11.33
CA GLU A 9 2.52 9.41 -10.68
C GLU A 9 1.59 10.07 -11.70
N GLY A 10 2.13 10.66 -12.76
CA GLY A 10 1.37 11.31 -13.84
C GLY A 10 0.58 10.31 -14.70
N GLN A 11 1.17 9.15 -15.02
CA GLN A 11 0.46 8.06 -15.70
C GLN A 11 -0.68 7.53 -14.82
N ALA A 12 -0.41 7.33 -13.53
CA ALA A 12 -1.43 6.89 -12.58
C ALA A 12 -2.55 7.92 -12.41
N ALA A 13 -2.23 9.22 -12.32
CA ALA A 13 -3.22 10.29 -12.23
C ALA A 13 -4.15 10.33 -13.45
N THR A 14 -3.60 10.11 -14.65
CA THR A 14 -4.36 10.02 -15.90
C THR A 14 -5.39 8.89 -15.85
N VAL A 15 -4.97 7.68 -15.47
CA VAL A 15 -5.91 6.54 -15.39
C VAL A 15 -6.88 6.66 -14.22
N VAL A 16 -6.51 7.30 -13.11
CA VAL A 16 -7.44 7.59 -12.01
C VAL A 16 -8.54 8.54 -12.49
N LYS A 17 -8.20 9.59 -13.24
CA LYS A 17 -9.19 10.51 -13.82
C LYS A 17 -10.16 9.78 -14.75
N GLU A 18 -9.65 8.87 -15.58
CA GLU A 18 -10.45 8.00 -16.43
C GLU A 18 -11.42 7.12 -15.61
N LEU A 19 -10.91 6.44 -14.56
CA LEU A 19 -11.74 5.59 -13.68
C LEU A 19 -12.79 6.39 -12.90
N VAL A 20 -12.52 7.64 -12.55
CA VAL A 20 -13.50 8.53 -11.92
C VAL A 20 -14.65 8.86 -12.88
N GLN A 21 -14.35 9.06 -14.17
CA GLN A 21 -15.35 9.36 -15.19
C GLN A 21 -16.17 8.12 -15.58
N ARG A 22 -15.55 6.94 -15.56
CA ARG A 22 -16.24 5.66 -15.78
C ARG A 22 -17.09 5.29 -14.56
N ARG A 23 -18.25 4.67 -14.79
CA ARG A 23 -19.08 4.08 -13.71
C ARG A 23 -18.86 2.58 -13.53
N GLU A 24 -18.11 1.97 -14.43
CA GLU A 24 -17.84 0.53 -14.43
C GLU A 24 -17.06 0.08 -13.20
N ARG A 25 -17.34 -1.16 -12.79
CA ARG A 25 -16.61 -1.81 -11.70
C ARG A 25 -15.29 -2.40 -12.18
N ALA A 26 -15.22 -2.83 -13.42
CA ALA A 26 -14.02 -3.41 -13.99
C ALA A 26 -12.91 -2.35 -14.11
N VAL A 27 -11.68 -2.74 -13.81
CA VAL A 27 -10.50 -1.92 -14.07
C VAL A 27 -9.89 -2.39 -15.41
N PRO A 28 -9.78 -1.52 -16.42
CA PRO A 28 -9.12 -1.84 -17.69
C PRO A 28 -7.66 -2.25 -17.48
N GLU A 29 -7.12 -3.08 -18.38
CA GLU A 29 -5.77 -3.64 -18.27
C GLU A 29 -4.69 -2.55 -18.20
N HIS A 30 -4.73 -1.56 -19.10
CA HIS A 30 -3.78 -0.43 -19.10
C HIS A 30 -3.83 0.37 -17.78
N ALA A 31 -5.02 0.50 -17.18
CA ALA A 31 -5.18 1.16 -15.89
C ALA A 31 -4.57 0.31 -14.76
N ARG A 32 -4.71 -1.03 -14.79
CA ARG A 32 -4.08 -1.92 -13.81
C ARG A 32 -2.56 -1.79 -13.86
N GLU A 33 -1.97 -1.75 -15.04
CA GLU A 33 -0.52 -1.64 -15.19
C GLU A 33 0.01 -0.32 -14.60
N ALA A 34 -0.55 0.82 -15.01
CA ALA A 34 -0.15 2.12 -14.49
C ALA A 34 -0.33 2.22 -12.97
N LEU A 35 -1.44 1.70 -12.44
CA LEU A 35 -1.71 1.67 -11.00
C LEU A 35 -0.79 0.70 -10.25
N ALA A 36 -0.42 -0.44 -10.84
CA ALA A 36 0.51 -1.39 -10.21
C ALA A 36 1.90 -0.76 -10.01
N TRP A 37 2.38 0.01 -10.98
CA TRP A 37 3.64 0.78 -10.84
C TRP A 37 3.55 1.86 -9.76
N LEU A 38 2.43 2.59 -9.70
CA LEU A 38 2.20 3.53 -8.60
C LEU A 38 2.23 2.82 -7.25
N LEU A 39 1.55 1.69 -7.10
CA LEU A 39 1.52 0.93 -5.85
C LEU A 39 2.91 0.40 -5.48
N ALA A 40 3.71 -0.04 -6.45
CA ALA A 40 5.09 -0.42 -6.22
C ALA A 40 5.95 0.74 -5.71
N LEU A 41 5.78 1.94 -6.28
CA LEU A 41 6.45 3.15 -5.81
C LEU A 41 6.01 3.51 -4.38
N GLN A 42 4.71 3.47 -4.08
CA GLN A 42 4.17 3.82 -2.76
C GLN A 42 4.59 2.81 -1.68
N TRP A 43 4.69 1.54 -2.04
CA TRP A 43 5.25 0.49 -1.18
C TRP A 43 6.71 0.77 -0.83
N GLN A 44 7.56 1.08 -1.81
CA GLN A 44 8.97 1.39 -1.56
C GLN A 44 9.18 2.72 -0.82
N ARG A 45 8.22 3.64 -0.92
CA ARG A 45 8.18 4.87 -0.11
C ARG A 45 7.63 4.64 1.30
N SER A 46 7.18 3.43 1.65
CA SER A 46 6.66 3.11 2.98
C SER A 46 7.71 3.32 4.07
N ARG A 47 7.40 4.21 5.03
CA ARG A 47 8.27 4.46 6.19
C ARG A 47 8.49 3.21 7.03
N PHE A 48 7.53 2.28 7.06
CA PHE A 48 7.71 0.99 7.72
C PHE A 48 8.78 0.15 7.03
N LEU A 49 8.69 -0.03 5.72
CA LEU A 49 9.72 -0.75 4.96
C LEU A 49 11.09 -0.07 5.12
N ARG A 50 11.11 1.26 5.06
CA ARG A 50 12.29 2.07 5.29
C ARG A 50 12.92 1.83 6.68
N HIS A 51 12.10 1.78 7.72
CA HIS A 51 12.55 1.51 9.08
C HIS A 51 13.07 0.07 9.23
N VAL A 52 12.33 -0.92 8.72
CA VAL A 52 12.76 -2.33 8.77
C VAL A 52 14.09 -2.51 8.03
N VAL A 53 14.22 -1.92 6.84
CA VAL A 53 15.48 -1.94 6.09
C VAL A 53 16.59 -1.25 6.87
N SER A 54 16.37 -0.06 7.43
CA SER A 54 17.42 0.65 8.20
C SER A 54 17.87 -0.10 9.45
N GLN A 55 16.95 -0.81 10.14
CA GLN A 55 17.28 -1.70 11.24
C GLN A 55 18.06 -2.94 10.77
N SER A 56 17.62 -3.59 9.69
CA SER A 56 18.26 -4.80 9.15
C SER A 56 19.67 -4.56 8.61
N VAL A 57 19.93 -3.36 8.08
CA VAL A 57 21.24 -2.94 7.57
C VAL A 57 22.14 -2.45 8.72
N GLY A 58 21.66 -2.47 9.96
CA GLY A 58 22.46 -2.10 11.13
C GLY A 58 22.93 -0.65 11.08
N ALA A 59 22.12 0.29 10.56
CA ALA A 59 22.52 1.70 10.46
C ALA A 59 22.96 2.29 11.82
N ASN A 60 22.40 1.80 12.92
CA ASN A 60 22.81 2.15 14.29
C ASN A 60 24.12 1.49 14.74
N ASN A 61 24.55 0.39 14.12
CA ASN A 61 25.78 -0.35 14.42
C ASN A 61 26.96 0.02 13.50
N HIS A 62 26.70 0.75 12.40
CA HIS A 62 27.72 1.06 11.38
C HIS A 62 28.08 2.55 11.29
N GLY A 63 27.54 3.40 12.17
CA GLY A 63 27.91 4.83 12.20
C GLY A 63 27.57 5.59 10.91
N LEU A 64 26.59 5.11 10.14
CA LEU A 64 26.19 5.73 8.87
C LEU A 64 25.58 7.11 9.13
N THR A 65 25.99 8.09 8.33
CA THR A 65 25.40 9.43 8.34
C THR A 65 23.99 9.41 7.76
N GLU A 66 23.15 10.38 8.15
CA GLU A 66 21.79 10.51 7.61
C GLU A 66 21.77 10.57 6.07
N LYS A 67 22.75 11.26 5.47
CA LYS A 67 22.89 11.38 4.02
C LYS A 67 23.17 10.03 3.34
N GLU A 68 23.95 9.16 3.96
CA GLU A 68 24.24 7.81 3.45
C GLU A 68 23.02 6.90 3.53
N VAL A 69 22.26 6.99 4.62
CA VAL A 69 20.98 6.30 4.77
C VAL A 69 20.00 6.76 3.70
N GLN A 70 19.81 8.08 3.54
CA GLN A 70 18.95 8.65 2.50
C GLN A 70 19.37 8.22 1.08
N SER A 71 20.68 8.26 0.79
CA SER A 71 21.23 7.85 -0.52
C SER A 71 20.99 6.37 -0.79
N SER A 72 21.17 5.51 0.21
CA SER A 72 20.94 4.07 0.11
C SER A 72 19.46 3.74 -0.12
N MET A 73 18.57 4.47 0.54
CA MET A 73 17.12 4.34 0.33
C MET A 73 16.72 4.79 -1.08
N MET A 74 17.30 5.87 -1.59
CA MET A 74 17.07 6.31 -2.97
C MET A 74 17.59 5.27 -3.98
N ARG A 75 18.74 4.64 -3.72
CA ARG A 75 19.23 3.53 -4.54
C ARG A 75 18.30 2.32 -4.51
N LEU A 76 17.71 1.99 -3.37
CA LEU A 76 16.74 0.91 -3.27
C LEU A 76 15.49 1.18 -4.11
N ILE A 77 14.94 2.40 -4.03
CA ILE A 77 13.80 2.81 -4.88
C ILE A 77 14.21 2.78 -6.35
N ALA A 78 15.41 3.27 -6.68
CA ALA A 78 15.92 3.26 -8.04
C ALA A 78 15.95 1.85 -8.62
N ARG A 79 16.61 0.92 -7.91
CA ARG A 79 16.78 -0.46 -8.33
C ARG A 79 15.47 -1.24 -8.36
N SER A 80 14.60 -1.00 -7.39
CA SER A 80 13.39 -1.81 -7.23
C SER A 80 12.25 -1.33 -8.11
N VAL A 81 12.19 -0.05 -8.45
CA VAL A 81 11.03 0.54 -9.16
C VAL A 81 11.46 1.34 -10.38
N ILE A 82 12.40 2.28 -10.24
CA ILE A 82 12.68 3.24 -11.33
C ILE A 82 13.38 2.59 -12.53
N TRP A 83 14.41 1.78 -12.30
CA TRP A 83 15.11 1.10 -13.41
C TRP A 83 14.19 0.09 -14.11
N PRO A 84 13.45 -0.78 -13.39
CA PRO A 84 12.43 -1.63 -14.01
C PRO A 84 11.38 -0.86 -14.79
N TRP A 85 10.86 0.23 -14.22
CA TRP A 85 9.89 1.06 -14.91
C TRP A 85 10.46 1.61 -16.22
N LYS A 86 11.70 2.11 -16.23
CA LYS A 86 12.33 2.64 -17.46
C LYS A 86 12.59 1.57 -18.51
N ALA A 87 12.99 0.37 -18.08
CA ALA A 87 13.32 -0.74 -18.98
C ALA A 87 12.08 -1.51 -19.47
N ARG A 88 10.89 -1.30 -18.90
CA ARG A 88 9.70 -2.15 -19.14
C ARG A 88 9.26 -2.29 -20.60
N ASN A 89 9.57 -1.31 -21.44
CA ASN A 89 9.25 -1.28 -22.87
C ASN A 89 10.49 -1.39 -23.76
N ASP A 90 11.66 -1.64 -23.17
CA ASP A 90 12.93 -1.78 -23.87
C ASP A 90 13.11 -3.25 -24.27
N GLU A 91 12.92 -3.55 -25.56
CA GLU A 91 13.03 -4.91 -26.09
C GLU A 91 14.43 -5.50 -25.96
N ASP A 92 15.47 -4.65 -25.85
CA ASP A 92 16.86 -5.05 -25.70
C ASP A 92 17.27 -5.24 -24.23
N ALA A 93 16.44 -4.82 -23.27
CA ALA A 93 16.73 -4.96 -21.85
C ALA A 93 16.61 -6.41 -21.39
N HIS A 94 17.55 -6.85 -20.54
CA HIS A 94 17.49 -8.17 -19.94
C HIS A 94 16.24 -8.30 -19.04
N TYR A 95 15.52 -9.43 -19.11
CA TYR A 95 14.23 -9.61 -18.42
C TYR A 95 14.25 -9.29 -16.91
N LYS A 96 15.37 -9.53 -16.24
CA LYS A 96 15.55 -9.20 -14.81
C LYS A 96 15.54 -7.70 -14.54
N ASP A 97 16.00 -6.90 -15.49
CA ASP A 97 16.10 -5.45 -15.35
C ASP A 97 14.75 -4.77 -15.54
N GLN A 98 13.81 -5.42 -16.26
CA GLN A 98 12.43 -4.99 -16.43
C GLN A 98 11.52 -5.43 -15.26
N TRP A 99 11.96 -6.41 -14.47
CA TRP A 99 11.11 -7.10 -13.51
C TRP A 99 10.95 -6.32 -12.20
N ASN A 100 9.70 -6.13 -11.78
CA ASN A 100 9.34 -5.70 -10.43
C ASN A 100 8.47 -6.76 -9.74
N PRO A 101 8.88 -7.29 -8.56
CA PRO A 101 8.16 -8.36 -7.88
C PRO A 101 6.72 -8.01 -7.51
N LEU A 102 6.49 -6.78 -7.02
CA LEU A 102 5.16 -6.34 -6.60
C LEU A 102 4.25 -6.10 -7.80
N VAL A 103 4.74 -5.47 -8.87
CA VAL A 103 3.99 -5.32 -10.13
C VAL A 103 3.62 -6.69 -10.69
N SER A 104 4.57 -7.63 -10.72
CA SER A 104 4.33 -9.00 -11.18
C SER A 104 3.27 -9.73 -10.36
N VAL A 105 3.31 -9.60 -9.02
CA VAL A 105 2.26 -10.16 -8.15
C VAL A 105 0.92 -9.51 -8.43
N LEU A 106 0.85 -8.17 -8.49
CA LEU A 106 -0.39 -7.42 -8.68
C LEU A 106 -1.07 -7.70 -10.03
N LEU A 107 -0.29 -7.94 -11.08
CA LEU A 107 -0.77 -8.25 -12.43
C LEU A 107 -0.91 -9.75 -12.68
N SER A 108 -0.65 -10.60 -11.68
CA SER A 108 -0.86 -12.04 -11.81
C SER A 108 -2.34 -12.39 -12.02
N ARG A 109 -2.59 -13.56 -12.61
CA ARG A 109 -3.96 -14.04 -12.91
C ARG A 109 -4.82 -14.25 -11.66
N ASP A 110 -4.19 -14.46 -10.52
CA ASP A 110 -4.85 -14.69 -9.22
C ASP A 110 -5.24 -13.40 -8.50
N MET A 111 -5.11 -12.25 -9.17
CA MET A 111 -5.40 -10.94 -8.62
C MET A 111 -6.56 -10.28 -9.33
N HIS A 112 -7.61 -10.03 -8.56
CA HIS A 112 -8.84 -9.43 -9.04
C HIS A 112 -8.88 -7.95 -8.71
N TRP A 113 -9.06 -7.12 -9.74
CA TRP A 113 -9.11 -5.67 -9.63
C TRP A 113 -10.53 -5.16 -9.82
N ALA A 114 -10.99 -4.32 -8.91
CA ALA A 114 -12.31 -3.71 -8.98
C ALA A 114 -12.31 -2.26 -8.48
N CYS A 115 -13.05 -1.39 -9.16
CA CYS A 115 -13.45 -0.10 -8.64
C CYS A 115 -14.55 -0.28 -7.59
N TYR A 116 -14.36 0.35 -6.44
CA TYR A 116 -15.34 0.50 -5.39
C TYR A 116 -15.84 1.95 -5.34
N ARG A 117 -17.16 2.13 -5.38
CA ARG A 117 -17.81 3.43 -5.24
C ARG A 117 -18.78 3.37 -4.07
N PRO A 118 -18.56 4.15 -2.99
CA PRO A 118 -19.43 4.15 -1.83
C PRO A 118 -20.82 4.67 -2.22
N ARG A 119 -21.88 3.99 -1.76
CA ARG A 119 -23.25 4.51 -1.92
C ARG A 119 -23.56 5.66 -0.96
N GLY A 120 -22.77 5.83 0.10
CA GLY A 120 -22.94 6.89 1.11
C GLY A 120 -21.69 7.06 1.97
N GLY A 121 -21.65 8.16 2.74
CA GLY A 121 -20.66 8.43 3.78
C GLY A 121 -19.22 8.74 3.36
N GLY A 122 -18.83 8.46 2.11
CA GLY A 122 -17.54 8.86 1.54
C GLY A 122 -16.34 8.08 2.09
N LEU A 123 -15.28 8.05 1.28
CA LEU A 123 -14.02 7.42 1.61
C LEU A 123 -13.08 8.40 2.32
N ILE A 124 -12.27 7.83 3.19
CA ILE A 124 -11.09 8.44 3.77
C ILE A 124 -9.90 8.17 2.85
N VAL A 125 -9.10 9.20 2.60
CA VAL A 125 -7.80 9.10 1.92
C VAL A 125 -6.69 9.39 2.93
N SER A 126 -5.52 8.77 2.75
CA SER A 126 -4.35 9.02 3.58
C SER A 126 -3.12 9.27 2.72
N ASP A 127 -2.04 9.70 3.36
CA ASP A 127 -0.71 9.81 2.78
C ASP A 127 -0.09 8.45 2.37
N ASN A 128 -0.69 7.34 2.82
CA ASN A 128 -0.38 6.00 2.35
C ASN A 128 -1.57 5.42 1.58
N PRO A 129 -1.61 5.58 0.24
CA PRO A 129 -2.75 5.10 -0.53
C PRO A 129 -2.83 3.56 -0.56
N LEU A 130 -1.73 2.84 -0.32
CA LEU A 130 -1.70 1.38 -0.31
C LEU A 130 -2.05 0.85 1.08
N CYS A 131 -3.25 0.31 1.23
CA CYS A 131 -3.71 -0.27 2.49
C CYS A 131 -3.86 -1.79 2.35
N MET A 132 -3.01 -2.57 3.00
CA MET A 132 -3.10 -4.03 3.00
C MET A 132 -4.03 -4.51 4.12
N SER A 133 -4.73 -5.62 3.90
CA SER A 133 -5.44 -6.31 4.96
C SER A 133 -5.70 -7.78 4.66
N GLY A 134 -5.83 -8.56 5.75
CA GLY A 134 -5.94 -10.00 5.75
C GLY A 134 -4.64 -10.68 5.30
N VAL A 135 -4.41 -11.88 5.81
CA VAL A 135 -3.30 -12.75 5.39
C VAL A 135 -3.83 -13.95 4.64
N VAL A 136 -3.07 -14.42 3.65
CA VAL A 136 -3.30 -15.69 2.96
C VAL A 136 -2.42 -16.75 3.60
N GLY A 137 -3.01 -17.91 3.90
CA GLY A 137 -2.33 -19.00 4.59
C GLY A 137 -2.29 -18.81 6.11
N THR A 138 -1.44 -19.59 6.76
CA THR A 138 -1.28 -19.54 8.22
C THR A 138 -0.53 -18.28 8.63
N PRO A 139 -1.07 -17.44 9.54
CA PRO A 139 -0.34 -16.29 10.05
C PRO A 139 0.98 -16.70 10.74
N PRO A 140 2.05 -15.89 10.63
CA PRO A 140 3.27 -16.09 11.39
C PRO A 140 3.01 -16.31 12.88
N THR A 141 3.65 -17.33 13.46
CA THR A 141 3.51 -17.68 14.88
C THR A 141 3.94 -16.52 15.78
N GLY A 142 3.17 -16.25 16.84
CA GLY A 142 3.48 -15.18 17.81
C GLY A 142 2.86 -13.82 17.53
N VAL A 143 2.19 -13.63 16.39
CA VAL A 143 1.44 -12.40 16.09
C VAL A 143 -0.08 -12.67 16.18
N PRO A 144 -0.85 -11.92 16.99
CA PRO A 144 -2.29 -12.15 17.07
C PRO A 144 -2.99 -11.93 15.72
N ALA A 145 -3.92 -12.82 15.37
CA ALA A 145 -4.57 -12.84 14.05
C ALA A 145 -5.20 -11.49 13.64
N GLY A 146 -5.79 -10.76 14.60
CA GLY A 146 -6.42 -9.45 14.37
C GLY A 146 -5.47 -8.34 13.89
N PHE A 147 -4.15 -8.53 13.99
CA PHE A 147 -3.19 -7.58 13.41
C PHE A 147 -3.15 -7.66 11.88
N PHE A 148 -3.28 -8.87 11.34
CA PHE A 148 -3.31 -9.10 9.91
C PHE A 148 -4.57 -8.53 9.25
N ASP A 149 -5.68 -8.41 9.98
CA ASP A 149 -6.89 -7.72 9.50
C ASP A 149 -6.62 -6.24 9.14
N HIS A 150 -5.49 -5.68 9.55
CA HIS A 150 -5.14 -4.28 9.37
C HIS A 150 -3.83 -4.04 8.63
N GLY A 151 -3.26 -5.07 7.99
CA GLY A 151 -2.05 -4.91 7.17
C GLY A 151 -0.74 -4.96 7.96
N VAL A 152 -0.80 -5.15 9.27
CA VAL A 152 0.38 -5.15 10.14
C VAL A 152 1.14 -6.46 9.97
N GLY A 153 2.44 -6.37 9.68
CA GLY A 153 3.30 -7.55 9.47
C GLY A 153 3.02 -8.31 8.18
N ILE A 154 2.19 -7.75 7.29
CA ILE A 154 1.88 -8.34 5.98
C ILE A 154 2.89 -7.85 4.95
N GLY A 155 3.46 -8.79 4.21
CA GLY A 155 4.29 -8.52 3.05
C GLY A 155 3.49 -8.52 1.75
N PHE A 156 4.13 -8.15 0.65
CA PHE A 156 3.48 -8.12 -0.66
C PHE A 156 3.14 -9.52 -1.23
N THR A 157 3.58 -10.60 -0.61
CA THR A 157 3.29 -11.98 -1.09
C THR A 157 2.09 -12.61 -0.40
N ASN A 158 1.77 -12.20 0.84
CA ASN A 158 0.82 -12.89 1.70
C ASN A 158 -0.40 -12.04 2.10
N PHE A 159 -0.64 -10.89 1.47
CA PHE A 159 -1.87 -10.14 1.69
C PHE A 159 -3.08 -10.85 1.04
N ARG A 160 -4.24 -10.75 1.68
CA ARG A 160 -5.52 -11.17 1.09
C ARG A 160 -6.09 -10.11 0.16
N ARG A 161 -5.96 -8.83 0.56
CA ARG A 161 -6.45 -7.69 -0.22
C ARG A 161 -5.60 -6.44 -0.04
N ILE A 162 -5.72 -5.55 -1.01
CA ILE A 162 -5.26 -4.16 -1.00
C ILE A 162 -6.47 -3.28 -1.29
N THR A 163 -6.66 -2.25 -0.49
CA THR A 163 -7.58 -1.15 -0.79
C THR A 163 -6.82 0.13 -1.04
N VAL A 164 -7.20 0.85 -2.08
CA VAL A 164 -6.55 2.10 -2.49
C VAL A 164 -7.58 3.21 -2.61
N PRO A 165 -7.81 4.03 -1.57
CA PRO A 165 -8.68 5.19 -1.69
C PRO A 165 -8.06 6.21 -2.64
N LEU A 166 -8.66 6.38 -3.82
CA LEU A 166 -8.20 7.32 -4.85
C LEU A 166 -8.83 8.71 -4.70
N GLY A 167 -9.85 8.81 -3.85
CA GLY A 167 -10.58 10.04 -3.58
C GLY A 167 -11.78 9.75 -2.70
N ARG A 168 -12.66 10.76 -2.53
CA ARG A 168 -13.85 10.65 -1.69
C ARG A 168 -14.86 9.59 -2.17
N SER A 169 -14.93 9.33 -3.46
CA SER A 169 -16.00 8.54 -4.10
C SER A 169 -15.48 7.36 -4.92
N LEU A 170 -14.18 7.10 -4.92
CA LEU A 170 -13.56 6.01 -5.64
C LEU A 170 -12.44 5.40 -4.82
N ALA A 171 -12.46 4.08 -4.69
CA ALA A 171 -11.34 3.28 -4.26
C ALA A 171 -11.08 2.15 -5.27
N LEU A 172 -9.85 1.64 -5.29
CA LEU A 172 -9.55 0.35 -5.89
C LEU A 172 -9.59 -0.71 -4.80
N VAL A 173 -10.11 -1.88 -5.15
CA VAL A 173 -9.99 -3.10 -4.36
C VAL A 173 -9.26 -4.11 -5.23
N ILE A 174 -8.13 -4.61 -4.72
CA ILE A 174 -7.31 -5.62 -5.36
C ILE A 174 -7.28 -6.82 -4.40
N SER A 175 -7.78 -7.96 -4.82
CA SER A 175 -7.97 -9.12 -3.93
C SER A 175 -7.67 -10.44 -4.59
N ARG A 176 -7.30 -11.42 -3.77
CA ARG A 176 -7.18 -12.82 -4.19
C ARG A 176 -8.53 -13.50 -4.44
N GLU A 177 -9.61 -12.92 -3.92
CA GLU A 177 -10.98 -13.40 -4.15
C GLU A 177 -11.74 -12.49 -5.13
N ALA A 178 -12.32 -13.07 -6.18
CA ALA A 178 -13.02 -12.32 -7.24
C ALA A 178 -14.19 -11.44 -6.75
N ASN A 179 -14.90 -11.89 -5.72
CA ASN A 179 -16.12 -11.24 -5.22
C ASN A 179 -15.90 -10.38 -3.98
N GLU A 180 -14.65 -10.16 -3.57
CA GLU A 180 -14.30 -9.45 -2.34
C GLU A 180 -14.94 -8.06 -2.27
N VAL A 181 -14.84 -7.31 -3.36
CA VAL A 181 -15.38 -5.95 -3.48
C VAL A 181 -16.91 -5.88 -3.25
N SER A 182 -17.65 -6.98 -3.40
CA SER A 182 -19.11 -7.01 -3.16
C SER A 182 -19.46 -7.15 -1.69
N ARG A 183 -18.52 -7.67 -0.89
CA ARG A 183 -18.69 -7.89 0.55
C ARG A 183 -18.17 -6.70 1.38
N MET A 184 -17.46 -5.77 0.74
CA MET A 184 -16.85 -4.64 1.41
C MET A 184 -17.82 -3.47 1.57
N ASP A 185 -17.88 -2.93 2.78
CA ASP A 185 -18.55 -1.68 3.07
C ASP A 185 -17.54 -0.53 3.19
N VAL A 186 -18.08 0.69 3.22
CA VAL A 186 -17.29 1.93 3.32
C VAL A 186 -16.54 1.98 4.66
N ALA A 187 -17.13 1.40 5.71
CA ALA A 187 -16.57 1.36 7.03
C ALA A 187 -15.29 0.51 7.09
N ALA A 188 -15.27 -0.65 6.43
CA ALA A 188 -14.12 -1.53 6.35
C ALA A 188 -12.95 -0.87 5.61
N ILE A 189 -13.21 -0.28 4.43
CA ILE A 189 -12.18 0.43 3.67
C ILE A 189 -11.60 1.57 4.51
N ASN A 190 -12.45 2.40 5.11
CA ASN A 190 -12.00 3.49 5.95
C ASN A 190 -11.18 3.02 7.15
N ARG A 191 -11.57 1.90 7.78
CA ARG A 191 -10.78 1.29 8.85
C ARG A 191 -9.39 0.90 8.34
N PHE A 192 -9.30 0.19 7.22
CA PHE A 192 -8.00 -0.19 6.65
C PHE A 192 -7.14 1.03 6.34
N THR A 193 -7.73 2.09 5.77
CA THR A 193 -7.03 3.37 5.52
C THR A 193 -6.44 3.96 6.79
N VAL A 194 -7.21 4.01 7.87
CA VAL A 194 -6.78 4.59 9.14
C VAL A 194 -5.61 3.79 9.73
N PHE A 195 -5.71 2.47 9.77
CA PHE A 195 -4.65 1.62 10.31
C PHE A 195 -3.39 1.60 9.43
N ASN A 196 -3.51 1.78 8.12
CA ASN A 196 -2.37 1.83 7.19
C ASN A 196 -1.83 3.26 6.97
N SER A 197 -2.50 4.31 7.47
CA SER A 197 -2.05 5.72 7.32
C SER A 197 -0.72 5.96 8.03
N ARG A 198 0.06 6.99 7.68
CA ARG A 198 1.35 7.24 8.37
C ARG A 198 1.32 8.55 9.15
N GLU A 199 0.90 9.62 8.49
CA GLU A 199 0.91 10.96 9.09
C GLU A 199 -0.43 11.69 8.95
N PHE A 200 -1.10 11.53 7.79
CA PHE A 200 -2.26 12.35 7.47
C PHE A 200 -3.42 11.51 6.97
N VAL A 201 -4.61 11.90 7.43
CA VAL A 201 -5.88 11.30 7.06
C VAL A 201 -6.85 12.42 6.70
N ALA A 202 -7.31 12.45 5.46
CA ALA A 202 -8.33 13.38 5.00
C ALA A 202 -9.65 12.64 4.76
N HIS A 203 -10.74 13.24 5.20
CA HIS A 203 -12.08 12.69 5.04
C HIS A 203 -13.00 13.70 4.36
N SER A 204 -14.10 13.22 3.81
CA SER A 204 -15.12 14.14 3.29
C SER A 204 -15.72 15.01 4.40
N ARG A 205 -16.20 16.21 4.06
CA ARG A 205 -16.84 17.12 5.03
C ARG A 205 -18.05 16.49 5.74
N GLN A 206 -18.76 15.58 5.08
CA GLN A 206 -19.96 14.90 5.59
C GLN A 206 -19.67 13.55 6.27
N TRP A 207 -18.39 13.14 6.32
CA TRP A 207 -18.01 11.81 6.76
C TRP A 207 -18.35 11.56 8.23
N LYS A 208 -18.09 12.56 9.10
CA LYS A 208 -18.32 12.44 10.54
C LYS A 208 -19.80 12.17 10.86
N GLN A 209 -20.71 12.81 10.13
CA GLN A 209 -22.16 12.63 10.28
C GLN A 209 -22.61 11.25 9.79
N SER A 210 -21.99 10.77 8.71
CA SER A 210 -22.38 9.50 8.09
C SER A 210 -21.77 8.27 8.80
N HIS A 211 -20.66 8.45 9.51
CA HIS A 211 -19.93 7.39 10.20
C HIS A 211 -19.57 7.77 11.64
N PRO A 212 -20.55 8.05 12.51
CA PRO A 212 -20.31 8.62 13.84
C PRO A 212 -19.48 7.69 14.73
N LYS A 213 -19.62 6.37 14.60
CA LYS A 213 -18.82 5.40 15.36
C LYS A 213 -17.33 5.47 14.98
N LEU A 214 -17.02 5.38 13.68
CA LEU A 214 -15.63 5.47 13.20
C LEU A 214 -15.03 6.85 13.49
N ALA A 215 -15.83 7.92 13.40
CA ALA A 215 -15.36 9.26 13.72
C ALA A 215 -14.94 9.41 15.17
N ARG A 216 -15.64 8.74 16.11
CA ARG A 216 -15.25 8.69 17.53
C ARG A 216 -14.00 7.85 17.76
N GLU A 217 -13.87 6.73 17.05
CA GLU A 217 -12.74 5.81 17.21
C GLU A 217 -11.46 6.32 16.54
N LEU A 218 -11.57 7.14 15.48
CA LEU A 218 -10.46 7.58 14.64
C LEU A 218 -9.25 8.16 15.42
N PRO A 219 -9.41 9.12 16.36
CA PRO A 219 -8.27 9.64 17.11
C PRO A 219 -7.56 8.56 17.94
N TYR A 220 -8.33 7.62 18.50
CA TYR A 220 -7.78 6.52 19.28
C TYR A 220 -7.07 5.48 18.40
N LEU A 221 -7.63 5.17 17.23
CA LEU A 221 -7.02 4.25 16.27
C LEU A 221 -5.70 4.81 15.72
N LEU A 222 -5.64 6.11 15.41
CA LEU A 222 -4.41 6.78 14.99
C LEU A 222 -3.36 6.76 16.11
N LYS A 223 -3.75 7.10 17.35
CA LYS A 223 -2.84 7.04 18.49
C LYS A 223 -2.35 5.62 18.75
N ARG A 224 -3.23 4.62 18.71
CA ARG A 224 -2.87 3.21 18.88
C ARG A 224 -1.92 2.77 17.77
N GLN A 225 -2.19 3.16 16.52
CA GLN A 225 -1.29 2.87 15.41
C GLN A 225 0.09 3.52 15.60
N GLN A 226 0.15 4.77 16.05
CA GLN A 226 1.41 5.45 16.40
C GLN A 226 2.13 4.81 17.60
N LEU A 227 1.44 4.10 18.49
CA LEU A 227 2.06 3.37 19.61
C LEU A 227 2.52 1.97 19.20
N VAL A 228 1.78 1.34 18.30
CA VAL A 228 2.02 -0.04 17.89
C VAL A 228 3.05 -0.09 16.75
N ALA A 229 3.07 0.90 15.85
CA ALA A 229 4.09 1.00 14.80
C ALA A 229 5.54 1.06 15.36
N PRO A 230 5.85 1.80 16.45
CA PRO A 230 7.14 1.71 17.15
C PRO A 230 7.31 0.42 17.98
N ALA A 231 6.25 -0.10 18.59
CA ALA A 231 6.35 -1.28 19.46
C ALA A 231 6.71 -2.57 18.72
N PHE A 232 6.37 -2.70 17.42
CA PHE A 232 6.84 -3.83 16.59
C PHE A 232 8.34 -3.82 16.30
N LEU A 233 9.03 -2.72 16.60
CA LEU A 233 10.44 -2.53 16.25
C LEU A 233 11.34 -2.65 17.48
N HIS A 234 10.77 -2.52 18.69
CA HIS A 234 11.46 -2.91 19.91
C HIS A 234 11.39 -4.44 20.10
N GLY A 235 12.37 -5.15 19.55
CA GLY A 235 12.61 -6.56 19.87
C GLY A 235 12.21 -7.58 18.80
N TYR A 236 11.79 -7.17 17.60
CA TYR A 236 11.57 -8.10 16.50
C TYR A 236 12.91 -8.65 15.96
N LYS A 237 13.33 -9.80 16.48
CA LYS A 237 14.34 -10.67 15.89
C LYS A 237 13.61 -11.77 15.10
N PRO A 238 13.45 -11.65 13.77
CA PRO A 238 12.93 -12.77 13.00
C PRO A 238 13.99 -13.89 13.00
N GLY A 239 13.69 -15.00 13.69
CA GLY A 239 14.44 -16.25 13.54
C GLY A 239 15.58 -16.54 14.53
N ILE A 240 15.37 -16.37 15.84
CA ILE A 240 16.11 -17.20 16.81
C ILE A 240 15.10 -18.11 17.50
N THR A 241 14.76 -19.21 16.83
CA THR A 241 14.27 -20.41 17.49
C THR A 241 15.48 -21.15 18.05
N ALA A 242 15.53 -21.30 19.38
CA ALA A 242 16.19 -22.43 20.01
C ALA A 242 15.33 -23.68 19.81
#